data_AF-A0A0E9UQU1-F1
#
_entry.id   AF-A0A0E9UQU1-F1
#
_cell.length_a   1.000
_cell.length_b   1.000
_cell.length_c   1.000
_cell.angle_alpha   90.00
_cell.angle_beta   90.00
_cell.angle_gamma   90.00
#
_symmetry.space_group_name_H-M   'P 1'
#
loop_
_entity.id
_entity.type
_entity.pdbx_description
1 polymer ?
#
loop_
_entity_poly.entity_id
_entity_poly.type
_entity_poly.pdbx_seq_one_letter_code
_entity_poly.pdbx_strand_id
1 'polypeptide(L)' 'MANLALSDLLFVIWIPLKIAYHFNGNGWIFGEALCKVLVGFFYANMYCSILFIACLSVQRYWAIAHPLSPSEEEQ' A
#
# COMPACT_ATOMS: atom_id res chain seq x y z
N MET A 1 6.12 -4.78 -5.65
CA MET A 1 4.94 -5.18 -6.45
C MET A 1 3.67 -5.34 -5.60
N ALA A 2 3.75 -5.93 -4.39
CA ALA A 2 2.58 -6.13 -3.52
C ALA A 2 1.78 -4.84 -3.21
N ASN A 3 2.44 -3.70 -2.95
CA ASN A 3 1.74 -2.45 -2.64
C ASN A 3 0.93 -1.88 -3.83
N LEU A 4 1.43 -2.09 -5.05
CA LEU A 4 0.77 -1.65 -6.29
C LEU A 4 -0.49 -2.50 -6.54
N ALA A 5 -0.37 -3.83 -6.43
CA ALA A 5 -1.49 -4.75 -6.55
C ALA A 5 -2.55 -4.51 -5.46
N LEU A 6 -2.12 -4.18 -4.24
CA LEU A 6 -3.03 -3.88 -3.14
C LEU A 6 -3.78 -2.57 -3.37
N SER A 7 -3.10 -1.53 -3.87
CA SER A 7 -3.73 -0.26 -4.23
C SER A 7 -4.76 -0.45 -5.35
N ASP A 8 -4.45 -1.27 -6.35
CA ASP A 8 -5.36 -1.58 -7.46
C ASP A 8 -6.63 -2.32 -6.99
N LEU A 9 -6.48 -3.35 -6.16
CA LEU A 9 -7.61 -4.07 -5.56
C LEU A 9 -8.51 -3.14 -4.75
N LEU A 10 -7.92 -2.24 -3.96
CA LEU A 10 -8.67 -1.25 -3.20
C LEU A 10 -9.42 -0.30 -4.13
N PHE A 11 -8.80 0.15 -5.22
CA PHE A 11 -9.42 1.03 -6.19
C PHE A 11 -10.62 0.36 -6.89
N VAL A 12 -10.45 -0.90 -7.32
CA VAL A 12 -11.50 -1.71 -7.93
C VAL A 12 -12.68 -1.92 -6.98
N ILE A 13 -12.44 -2.08 -5.68
CA ILE A 13 -13.51 -2.20 -4.66
C ILE A 13 -14.13 -0.83 -4.33
N TRP A 14 -13.35 0.24 -4.34
CA TRP A 14 -13.82 1.59 -4.00
C TRP A 14 -14.78 2.15 -5.06
N ILE A 15 -14.52 1.88 -6.34
CA ILE A 15 -15.35 2.34 -7.47
C ILE A 15 -16.84 1.95 -7.33
N PRO A 16 -17.21 0.66 -7.17
CA PRO A 16 -18.61 0.25 -7.03
C PRO A 16 -19.23 0.78 -5.74
N LEU A 17 -18.49 0.86 -4.63
CA LEU A 17 -18.98 1.47 -3.40
C LEU A 17 -19.27 2.96 -3.57
N LYS A 18 -18.40 3.70 -4.27
CA LYS A 18 -18.62 5.13 -4.56
C LYS A 18 -19.83 5.35 -5.44
N ILE A 19 -19.99 4.52 -6.47
CA ILE A 19 -21.15 4.58 -7.39
C ILE A 19 -22.43 4.36 -6.60
N ALA A 20 -22.48 3.30 -5.79
CA ALA A 20 -23.67 2.98 -5.01
C ALA A 20 -23.93 4.01 -3.88
N TYR A 21 -22.90 4.59 -3.27
CA TYR A 21 -23.01 5.71 -2.33
C TYR A 21 -23.64 6.95 -2.99
N HIS A 22 -23.19 7.30 -4.20
CA HIS A 22 -23.70 8.46 -4.93
C HIS A 22 -25.13 8.25 -5.42
N PHE A 23 -25.46 7.04 -5.90
CA PHE A 23 -26.82 6.68 -6.29
C PHE A 23 -27.81 6.69 -5.11
N ASN A 24 -27.32 6.41 -3.89
CA ASN A 24 -28.15 6.38 -2.69
C ASN A 24 -28.21 7.74 -1.95
N GLY A 25 -27.88 8.85 -2.64
CA GLY A 25 -28.03 10.20 -2.10
C GLY A 25 -27.17 10.49 -0.86
N ASN A 26 -25.91 10.02 -0.86
CA ASN A 26 -24.97 10.08 0.26
C ASN A 26 -25.29 9.14 1.45
N GLY A 27 -26.20 8.18 1.29
CA GLY A 27 -26.47 7.15 2.29
C GLY A 27 -25.50 5.97 2.18
N TRP A 28 -24.53 5.85 3.09
CA TRP A 28 -23.62 4.69 3.14
C TRP A 28 -24.34 3.44 3.66
N ILE A 29 -24.68 2.53 2.76
CA ILE A 29 -25.45 1.30 3.05
C ILE A 29 -24.59 0.02 3.13
N PHE A 30 -23.32 0.07 2.74
CA PHE A 30 -22.42 -1.10 2.75
C PHE A 30 -21.86 -1.46 4.13
N GLY A 31 -22.29 -0.75 5.17
CA GLY A 31 -21.87 -0.96 6.55
C GLY A 31 -20.52 -0.32 6.89
N GLU A 32 -20.35 0.09 8.14
CA GLU A 32 -19.13 0.77 8.60
C GLU A 32 -17.86 -0.09 8.48
N ALA A 33 -18.00 -1.42 8.57
CA ALA A 33 -16.88 -2.34 8.52
C ALA A 33 -16.11 -2.22 7.18
N LEU A 34 -16.81 -2.14 6.05
CA LEU A 34 -16.20 -2.00 4.73
C LEU A 34 -15.49 -0.65 4.57
N CYS A 35 -16.08 0.42 5.11
CA CYS A 35 -15.45 1.74 5.15
C CYS A 35 -14.14 1.69 5.96
N LYS A 36 -14.17 1.13 7.17
CA LYS A 36 -13.00 0.99 8.04
C LYS A 36 -11.90 0.13 7.40
N VAL A 37 -12.25 -0.96 6.72
CA VAL A 37 -11.28 -1.82 6.03
C VAL A 37 -10.61 -1.08 4.87
N LEU A 38 -11.38 -0.41 4.00
CA LEU A 38 -10.82 0.35 2.88
C LEU A 38 -9.89 1.48 3.35
N VAL A 39 -10.32 2.23 4.36
CA VAL A 39 -9.52 3.30 4.96
C VAL A 39 -8.28 2.74 5.65
N GLY A 40 -8.42 1.67 6.42
CA GLY A 40 -7.31 1.00 7.09
C GLY A 40 -6.26 0.49 6.12
N PHE A 41 -6.70 -0.11 5.02
CA PHE A 41 -5.81 -0.57 3.96
C PHE A 41 -5.09 0.58 3.24
N PHE A 42 -5.77 1.71 3.01
CA PHE A 42 -5.14 2.89 2.41
C PHE A 42 -4.00 3.42 3.30
N TYR A 43 -4.25 3.55 4.59
CA TYR A 43 -3.22 3.94 5.56
C TYR A 43 -2.10 2.90 5.65
N ALA A 44 -2.43 1.60 5.68
CA ALA A 44 -1.43 0.54 5.70
C ALA A 44 -0.52 0.61 4.47
N ASN A 45 -1.07 0.84 3.27
CA ASN A 45 -0.31 0.97 2.03
C ASN A 45 0.65 2.18 2.08
N MET A 46 0.19 3.31 2.63
CA MET A 46 1.02 4.50 2.85
C MET A 46 2.18 4.22 3.80
N TYR A 47 1.91 3.62 4.97
CA TYR A 47 2.94 3.28 5.94
C TYR A 47 3.93 2.24 5.41
N CYS A 48 3.44 1.19 4.75
CA CYS A 48 4.29 0.19 4.10
C CYS A 48 5.20 0.83 3.05
N SER A 49 4.71 1.79 2.25
CA SER A 49 5.53 2.51 1.28
C SER A 49 6.66 3.29 1.94
N ILE A 50 6.34 4.04 3.01
CA ILE A 50 7.32 4.84 3.77
C ILE A 50 8.40 3.93 4.38
N LEU A 51 7.99 2.84 5.03
CA LEU A 51 8.92 1.87 5.61
C LEU A 51 9.80 1.22 4.54
N PHE A 52 9.23 0.87 3.39
CA PHE A 52 9.99 0.27 2.29
C PHE A 52 11.03 1.25 1.74
N ILE A 53 10.67 2.52 1.55
CA ILE A 53 11.59 3.57 1.10
C ILE A 53 12.70 3.79 2.15
N ALA A 54 12.36 3.78 3.43
CA ALA A 54 13.34 3.91 4.52
C ALA A 54 14.31 2.73 4.51
N CYS A 55 13.81 1.49 4.43
CA CYS A 55 14.65 0.29 4.32
C CYS A 55 15.56 0.33 3.09
N LEU A 56 15.04 0.70 1.92
CA LEU A 56 15.84 0.85 0.70
C LEU A 56 16.94 1.91 0.86
N SER A 57 16.61 3.04 1.49
CA SER A 57 17.58 4.12 1.75
C SER A 57 18.69 3.66 2.69
N VAL A 58 18.33 2.93 3.75
CA VAL A 58 19.29 2.33 4.69
C VAL A 58 20.15 1.30 3.98
N GLN A 59 19.57 0.39 3.19
CA GLN A 59 20.30 -0.63 2.45
C GLN A 59 21.31 0.00 1.48
N ARG A 60 20.92 1.07 0.78
CA ARG A 60 21.84 1.82 -0.09
C ARG A 60 22.95 2.52 0.68
N TYR A 61 22.61 3.15 1.81
CA TYR A 61 23.60 3.77 2.68
C TYR A 61 24.61 2.73 3.19
N TRP A 62 24.13 1.57 3.60
CA TRP A 62 24.96 0.47 4.10
C TRP A 62 25.88 -0.07 3.01
N ALA A 63 25.38 -0.27 1.79
CA ALA A 63 26.18 -0.71 0.64
C ALA A 63 27.28 0.29 0.23
N ILE A 64 27.07 1.59 0.49
CA ILE A 64 28.06 2.64 0.18
C ILE A 64 29.07 2.79 1.33
N ALA A 65 28.62 2.76 2.58
CA ALA A 65 29.46 2.91 3.77
C ALA A 65 30.31 1.67 4.05
N HIS A 66 29.78 0.49 3.75
CA HIS A 66 30.49 -0.78 3.74
C HIS A 66 30.46 -1.32 2.31
N PRO A 67 31.44 -0.96 1.45
CA PRO A 67 31.61 -1.63 0.17
C PRO A 67 31.98 -3.09 0.46
N LEU A 68 30.97 -3.95 0.57
CA LEU A 68 31.18 -5.38 0.45
C LEU A 68 31.78 -5.58 -0.94
N SER A 69 32.96 -6.19 -0.98
CA SER A 69 33.60 -6.68 -2.19
C SER A 69 32.58 -7.42 -3.08
N PRO A 70 32.69 -7.35 -4.41
CA PRO A 70 31.81 -8.08 -5.30
C PRO A 70 32.10 -9.58 -5.18
N SER A 71 31.33 -10.25 -4.35
CA SER A 71 31.19 -11.70 -4.34
C SER A 71 29.88 -12.02 -3.62
N GLU A 72 29.08 -12.90 -4.23
CA GLU A 72 27.79 -13.45 -3.79
C GLU A 72 26.56 -12.74 -4.42
N GLU A 73 26.41 -12.76 -5.75
CA GLU A 73 25.63 -13.82 -6.44
C GLU A 73 25.43 -15.11 -5.63
N GLU A 74 24.15 -15.45 -5.40
CA GLU A 74 23.62 -16.75 -4.95
C GLU A 74 23.20 -16.85 -3.46
N GLN A 75 22.00 -16.36 -3.15
CA GLN A 75 20.89 -17.19 -2.65
C GLN A 75 19.54 -16.47 -2.68
#